data_AF-A0A1F6RX92-F1
#
_entry.id   AF-A0A1F6RX92-F1
#
_cell.length_a   1.000
_cell.length_b   1.000
_cell.length_c   1.000
_cell.angle_alpha   90.00
_cell.angle_beta   90.00
_cell.angle_gamma   90.00
#
_symmetry.space_group_name_H-M   'P 1'
#
loop_
_entity.id
_entity.type
_entity.pdbx_description
1 polymer ?
#
loop_
_entity_poly.entity_id
_entity_poly.type
_entity_poly.pdbx_seq_one_letter_code
_entity_poly.pdbx_strand_id
1 'polypeptide(L)'
;MASQIAHVVYAKKYLDHHPAMDADLFLLGTLLPDIRRVTDEVKRKDTHILHEELDLEFRGITPFEAGWKFHLWCDMRREEILNKYDFYKLPYTIDHDVPPKLLEDELVYEKYNNWEKLRLILNNPPGIKTGLGVSQETIERWYAVLAKYFEKKPDDKTMKAFLWKQRKLRGQSEELVDLVGKLRNNSKVVEILKKVCEEII
;
A
#
# COMPACT_ATOMS: atom_id res chain seq x y z
N MET A 1 5.68 3.16 -6.37
CA MET A 1 5.07 2.34 -5.30
C MET A 1 3.69 2.85 -4.95
N ALA A 2 2.74 1.96 -4.69
CA ALA A 2 1.44 2.36 -4.18
C ALA A 2 1.51 2.60 -2.65
N SER A 3 0.41 3.08 -2.07
CA SER A 3 0.22 3.09 -0.60
C SER A 3 -0.80 2.03 -0.21
N GLN A 4 -1.07 1.92 1.09
CA GLN A 4 -1.66 0.75 1.72
C GLN A 4 -3.11 0.52 1.31
N ILE A 5 -3.90 1.59 1.20
CA ILE A 5 -5.30 1.49 0.76
C ILE A 5 -5.35 1.12 -0.73
N ALA A 6 -4.51 1.75 -1.55
CA ALA A 6 -4.39 1.42 -2.96
C ALA A 6 -4.02 -0.05 -3.18
N HIS A 7 -3.04 -0.58 -2.44
CA HIS A 7 -2.69 -2.01 -2.50
C HIS A 7 -3.88 -2.93 -2.17
N VAL A 8 -4.67 -2.61 -1.14
CA VAL A 8 -5.88 -3.38 -0.80
C VAL A 8 -6.90 -3.34 -1.93
N VAL A 9 -7.13 -2.18 -2.53
CA VAL A 9 -8.06 -2.03 -3.65
C VAL A 9 -7.57 -2.82 -4.88
N TYR A 10 -6.26 -2.83 -5.14
CA TYR A 10 -5.67 -3.58 -6.25
C TYR A 10 -5.74 -5.09 -6.01
N ALA A 11 -5.47 -5.52 -4.78
CA ALA A 11 -5.60 -6.92 -4.38
C ALA A 11 -7.05 -7.39 -4.51
N LYS A 12 -8.04 -6.56 -4.16
CA LYS A 12 -9.44 -6.89 -4.39
C LYS A 12 -9.76 -7.12 -5.87
N LYS A 13 -9.30 -6.24 -6.78
CA LYS A 13 -9.49 -6.45 -8.23
C LYS A 13 -8.92 -7.79 -8.70
N TYR A 14 -7.75 -8.16 -8.18
CA TYR A 14 -7.14 -9.46 -8.48
C TYR A 14 -7.96 -10.63 -7.91
N LEU A 15 -8.36 -10.56 -6.63
CA LEU A 15 -9.11 -11.61 -5.95
C LEU A 15 -10.51 -11.83 -6.53
N ASP A 16 -11.15 -10.78 -7.07
CA ASP A 16 -12.44 -10.89 -7.77
C ASP A 16 -12.34 -11.82 -9.01
N HIS A 17 -11.15 -11.98 -9.60
CA HIS A 17 -10.87 -12.94 -10.69
C HIS A 17 -10.32 -14.28 -10.19
N HIS A 18 -9.97 -14.39 -8.90
CA HIS A 18 -9.33 -15.56 -8.30
C HIS A 18 -10.04 -16.00 -7.01
N PRO A 19 -11.34 -16.37 -7.06
CA PRO A 19 -12.17 -16.61 -5.87
C PRO A 19 -11.73 -17.82 -5.04
N ALA A 20 -10.88 -18.70 -5.57
CA ALA A 20 -10.32 -19.84 -4.84
C ALA A 20 -9.14 -19.46 -3.92
N MET A 21 -8.60 -18.25 -4.06
CA MET A 21 -7.50 -17.75 -3.22
C MET A 21 -8.04 -17.41 -1.82
N ASP A 22 -7.30 -17.76 -0.76
CA ASP A 22 -7.57 -17.26 0.59
C ASP A 22 -7.33 -15.76 0.63
N ALA A 23 -8.42 -14.99 0.53
CA ALA A 23 -8.38 -13.54 0.47
C ALA A 23 -7.77 -12.91 1.73
N ASP A 24 -7.98 -13.49 2.90
CA ASP A 24 -7.55 -12.90 4.17
C ASP A 24 -6.03 -13.02 4.31
N LEU A 25 -5.47 -14.20 4.04
CA LEU A 25 -4.01 -14.40 4.01
C LEU A 25 -3.35 -13.59 2.88
N PHE A 26 -3.98 -13.52 1.71
CA PHE A 26 -3.47 -12.73 0.59
C PHE A 26 -3.40 -11.24 0.90
N LEU A 27 -4.43 -10.67 1.52
CA LEU A 27 -4.46 -9.25 1.90
C LEU A 27 -3.41 -8.94 2.99
N LEU A 28 -3.24 -9.81 3.98
CA LEU A 28 -2.18 -9.68 4.97
C LEU A 28 -0.80 -9.70 4.31
N GLY A 29 -0.56 -10.66 3.41
CA GLY A 29 0.67 -10.76 2.63
C GLY A 29 0.95 -9.49 1.81
N THR A 30 -0.09 -8.95 1.19
CA THR A 30 -0.04 -7.70 0.39
C THR A 30 0.38 -6.49 1.23
N LEU A 31 0.06 -6.47 2.52
CA LEU A 31 0.33 -5.33 3.39
C LEU A 31 1.64 -5.45 4.17
N LEU A 32 2.24 -6.64 4.24
CA LEU A 32 3.48 -6.88 4.99
C LEU A 32 4.72 -6.08 4.52
N PRO A 33 4.99 -5.88 3.22
CA PRO A 33 6.32 -5.42 2.77
C PRO A 33 6.75 -4.05 3.31
N ASP A 34 5.78 -3.23 3.72
CA ASP A 34 5.96 -1.93 4.35
C ASP A 34 6.17 -1.96 5.87
N ILE A 35 6.30 -3.13 6.50
CA ILE A 35 6.65 -3.29 7.92
C ILE A 35 7.92 -2.54 8.33
N ARG A 36 8.86 -2.35 7.40
CA ARG A 36 10.08 -1.52 7.58
C ARG A 36 9.79 -0.07 8.01
N ARG A 37 8.55 0.40 7.91
CA ARG A 37 8.16 1.76 8.33
C ARG A 37 8.11 1.90 9.85
N VAL A 38 8.01 0.79 10.59
CA VAL A 38 7.88 0.77 12.07
C VAL A 38 9.05 0.08 12.80
N THR A 39 9.99 -0.52 12.06
CA THR A 39 11.20 -1.17 12.60
C THR A 39 12.44 -0.82 11.76
N ASP A 40 13.62 -0.88 12.37
CA ASP A 40 14.92 -0.74 11.70
C ASP A 40 15.59 -2.10 11.39
N GLU A 41 14.97 -3.20 11.84
CA GLU A 41 15.45 -4.58 11.66
C GLU A 41 15.36 -5.03 10.19
N VAL A 42 14.45 -4.42 9.42
CA VAL A 42 14.16 -4.78 8.04
C VAL A 42 14.38 -3.58 7.13
N LYS A 43 15.15 -3.76 6.07
CA LYS A 43 15.36 -2.79 5.01
C LYS A 43 14.45 -3.12 3.83
N ARG A 44 14.25 -2.13 2.95
CA ARG A 44 13.45 -2.32 1.72
C ARG A 44 13.94 -3.53 0.91
N LYS A 45 15.26 -3.69 0.79
CA LYS A 45 15.86 -4.80 0.05
C LYS A 45 15.47 -6.17 0.61
N ASP A 46 15.22 -6.27 1.92
CA ASP A 46 14.89 -7.53 2.58
C ASP A 46 13.43 -7.92 2.30
N THR A 47 12.55 -6.95 1.99
CA THR A 47 11.14 -7.21 1.65
C THR A 47 10.81 -7.08 0.16
N HIS A 48 11.69 -6.49 -0.66
CA HIS A 48 11.40 -6.15 -2.06
C HIS A 48 12.34 -6.81 -3.09
N ILE A 49 13.21 -7.75 -2.69
CA ILE A 49 14.12 -8.51 -3.59
C ILE A 49 13.79 -10.01 -3.58
N LEU A 50 12.73 -10.44 -2.88
CA LEU A 50 12.44 -11.86 -2.65
C LEU A 50 12.02 -12.66 -3.90
N HIS A 51 11.65 -11.98 -5.00
CA HIS A 51 11.13 -12.62 -6.20
C HIS A 51 11.92 -12.17 -7.43
N GLU A 52 12.47 -13.13 -8.19
CA GLU A 52 13.21 -12.88 -9.43
C GLU A 52 12.29 -12.38 -10.56
N GLU A 53 11.08 -12.95 -10.65
CA GLU A 53 10.05 -12.57 -11.60
C GLU A 53 8.85 -11.95 -10.87
N LEU A 54 8.50 -10.72 -11.24
CA LEU A 54 7.29 -10.04 -10.78
C LEU A 54 6.20 -10.21 -11.84
N ASP A 55 5.58 -11.39 -11.86
CA ASP A 55 4.36 -11.68 -12.61
C ASP A 55 3.20 -12.04 -11.66
N LEU A 56 2.02 -12.35 -12.22
CA LEU A 56 0.84 -12.76 -11.48
C LEU A 56 0.69 -14.30 -11.37
N GLU A 57 1.77 -15.06 -11.58
CA GLU A 57 1.77 -16.52 -11.42
C GLU A 57 2.21 -16.90 -9.99
N PHE A 58 1.32 -17.58 -9.26
CA PHE A 58 1.51 -17.92 -7.84
C PHE A 58 1.59 -19.42 -7.57
N ARG A 59 2.10 -20.19 -8.54
CA ARG A 59 2.23 -21.64 -8.38
C ARG A 59 3.29 -21.98 -7.32
N GLY A 60 2.94 -22.86 -6.40
CA GLY A 60 3.87 -23.39 -5.40
C GLY A 60 4.15 -22.49 -4.20
N ILE A 61 3.44 -21.36 -4.06
CA ILE A 61 3.55 -20.46 -2.90
C ILE A 61 2.22 -20.35 -2.17
N THR A 62 2.27 -19.99 -0.88
CA THR A 62 1.09 -19.79 -0.05
C THR A 62 0.33 -18.52 -0.46
N PRO A 63 -0.97 -18.39 -0.13
CA PRO A 63 -1.73 -17.16 -0.36
C PRO A 63 -1.06 -15.90 0.23
N PHE A 64 -0.42 -16.05 1.39
CA PHE A 64 0.33 -14.97 2.02
C PHE A 64 1.54 -14.52 1.17
N GLU A 65 2.36 -15.46 0.71
CA GLU A 65 3.49 -15.17 -0.18
C GLU A 65 3.03 -14.63 -1.53
N ALA A 66 1.90 -15.12 -2.06
CA ALA A 66 1.28 -14.59 -3.26
C ALA A 66 0.88 -13.12 -3.10
N GLY A 67 0.26 -12.76 -1.96
CA GLY A 67 -0.05 -11.37 -1.62
C GLY A 67 1.21 -10.50 -1.54
N TRP A 68 2.28 -11.03 -0.94
CA TRP A 68 3.56 -10.33 -0.87
C TRP A 68 4.14 -10.07 -2.27
N LYS A 69 4.22 -11.10 -3.12
CA LYS A 69 4.65 -10.95 -4.52
C LYS A 69 3.77 -9.94 -5.26
N PHE A 70 2.46 -9.99 -5.04
CA PHE A 70 1.48 -9.07 -5.62
C PHE A 70 1.71 -7.61 -5.22
N HIS A 71 2.12 -7.33 -3.98
CA HIS A 71 2.52 -5.98 -3.55
C HIS A 71 3.64 -5.43 -4.43
N LEU A 72 4.70 -6.22 -4.63
CA LEU A 72 5.86 -5.81 -5.43
C LEU A 72 5.48 -5.61 -6.89
N TRP A 73 4.63 -6.49 -7.42
CA TRP A 73 4.07 -6.35 -8.76
C TRP A 73 3.26 -5.06 -8.91
N CYS A 74 2.37 -4.74 -7.96
CA CYS A 74 1.61 -3.49 -7.96
C CYS A 74 2.52 -2.26 -7.93
N ASP A 75 3.57 -2.33 -7.13
CA ASP A 75 4.58 -1.28 -7.02
C ASP A 75 5.22 -0.97 -8.38
N MET A 76 5.63 -2.00 -9.11
CA MET A 76 6.20 -1.91 -10.46
C MET A 76 5.16 -1.42 -11.46
N ARG A 77 4.00 -2.09 -11.53
CA ARG A 77 2.95 -1.83 -12.50
C ARG A 77 2.39 -0.41 -12.39
N ARG A 78 2.25 0.10 -11.16
CA ARG A 78 1.87 1.50 -10.91
C ARG A 78 2.86 2.47 -11.54
N GLU A 79 4.16 2.23 -11.39
CA GLU A 79 5.19 3.12 -11.97
C GLU A 79 5.14 3.12 -13.50
N GLU A 80 4.90 1.98 -14.14
CA GLU A 80 4.70 1.91 -15.59
C GLU A 80 3.53 2.80 -16.04
N ILE A 81 2.40 2.74 -15.33
CA ILE A 81 1.20 3.53 -15.66
C ILE A 81 1.47 5.02 -15.43
N LEU A 82 2.12 5.40 -14.32
CA LEU A 82 2.47 6.81 -14.08
C LEU A 82 3.41 7.36 -15.15
N ASN A 83 4.42 6.59 -15.57
CA ASN A 83 5.34 6.98 -16.64
C ASN A 83 4.63 7.09 -17.99
N LYS A 84 3.73 6.14 -18.32
CA LYS A 84 2.90 6.18 -19.54
C LYS A 84 2.10 7.48 -19.66
N TYR A 85 1.67 8.06 -18.54
CA TYR A 85 0.88 9.28 -18.48
C TYR A 85 1.69 10.54 -18.15
N ASP A 86 3.03 10.48 -18.24
CA ASP A 86 3.90 11.62 -17.97
C ASP A 86 3.68 12.26 -16.59
N PHE A 87 3.26 11.46 -15.61
CA PHE A 87 2.86 11.95 -14.28
C PHE A 87 3.92 12.84 -13.65
N TYR A 88 5.19 12.43 -13.74
CA TYR A 88 6.33 13.11 -13.11
C TYR A 88 6.71 14.43 -13.77
N LYS A 89 6.13 14.79 -14.93
CA LYS A 89 6.29 16.11 -15.55
C LYS A 89 5.34 17.17 -14.95
N LEU A 90 4.40 16.77 -14.10
CA LEU A 90 3.42 17.68 -13.52
C LEU A 90 4.00 18.46 -12.32
N PRO A 91 3.44 19.62 -11.97
CA PRO A 91 3.86 20.35 -10.79
C PRO A 91 3.66 19.53 -9.50
N TYR A 92 4.65 19.58 -8.61
CA TYR A 92 4.65 18.94 -7.28
C TYR A 92 4.72 17.41 -7.28
N THR A 93 4.98 16.75 -8.41
CA THR A 93 5.04 15.28 -8.50
C THR A 93 6.46 14.70 -8.49
N ILE A 94 7.49 15.48 -8.83
CA ILE A 94 8.86 14.96 -9.04
C ILE A 94 9.67 14.87 -7.75
N ASP A 95 9.51 15.83 -6.84
CA ASP A 95 10.36 15.99 -5.66
C ASP A 95 9.91 15.14 -4.46
N HIS A 96 8.68 14.62 -4.51
CA HIS A 96 8.07 13.91 -3.38
C HIS A 96 7.29 12.68 -3.84
N ASP A 97 7.78 11.50 -3.47
CA ASP A 97 7.14 10.24 -3.81
C ASP A 97 5.95 9.89 -2.90
N VAL A 98 5.86 10.47 -1.69
CA VAL A 98 4.82 10.16 -0.71
C VAL A 98 3.46 10.84 -1.00
N PRO A 99 3.37 12.16 -1.27
CA PRO A 99 2.08 12.85 -1.41
C PRO A 99 1.17 12.26 -2.50
N PRO A 100 1.65 11.91 -3.71
CA PRO A 100 0.81 11.25 -4.71
C PRO A 100 0.16 9.95 -4.22
N LYS A 101 0.88 9.17 -3.39
CA LYS A 101 0.40 7.88 -2.88
C LYS A 101 -0.70 8.06 -1.82
N LEU A 102 -0.59 9.08 -0.98
CA LEU A 102 -1.61 9.41 0.02
C LEU A 102 -2.88 9.94 -0.66
N LEU A 103 -2.73 10.77 -1.69
CA LEU A 103 -3.87 11.24 -2.48
C LEU A 103 -4.56 10.07 -3.19
N GLU A 104 -3.79 9.13 -3.74
CA GLU A 104 -4.33 7.92 -4.36
C GLU A 104 -5.14 7.08 -3.37
N ASP A 105 -4.63 6.85 -2.16
CA ASP A 105 -5.36 6.18 -1.07
C ASP A 105 -6.71 6.87 -0.77
N GLU A 106 -6.73 8.22 -0.69
CA GLU A 106 -7.96 9.00 -0.54
C GLU A 106 -8.93 8.77 -1.71
N LEU A 107 -8.45 8.77 -2.95
CA LEU A 107 -9.27 8.65 -4.15
C LEU A 107 -9.90 7.27 -4.33
N VAL A 108 -9.20 6.20 -3.91
CA VAL A 108 -9.62 4.81 -4.16
C VAL A 108 -10.29 4.15 -2.96
N TYR A 109 -10.30 4.77 -1.78
CA TYR A 109 -10.82 4.19 -0.53
C TYR A 109 -12.19 3.53 -0.67
N GLU A 110 -13.14 4.16 -1.36
CA GLU A 110 -14.52 3.65 -1.49
C GLU A 110 -14.63 2.37 -2.34
N LYS A 111 -13.56 1.99 -3.07
CA LYS A 111 -13.58 0.83 -3.98
C LYS A 111 -13.46 -0.53 -3.29
N TYR A 112 -12.99 -0.59 -2.03
CA TYR A 112 -12.84 -1.87 -1.32
C TYR A 112 -14.08 -2.32 -0.55
N ASN A 113 -14.90 -1.37 -0.05
CA ASN A 113 -16.16 -1.53 0.68
C ASN A 113 -16.24 -2.54 1.86
N ASN A 114 -15.15 -3.20 2.25
CA ASN A 114 -15.12 -4.16 3.36
C ASN A 114 -14.02 -3.87 4.40
N TRP A 115 -13.79 -2.58 4.68
CA TRP A 115 -12.74 -2.12 5.60
C TRP A 115 -12.88 -2.69 7.01
N GLU A 116 -14.10 -2.89 7.50
CA GLU A 116 -14.37 -3.45 8.82
C GLU A 116 -13.79 -4.86 8.99
N LYS A 117 -14.06 -5.77 8.04
CA LYS A 117 -13.49 -7.14 8.06
C LYS A 117 -11.97 -7.10 8.03
N LEU A 118 -11.39 -6.30 7.13
CA LEU A 118 -9.93 -6.21 7.02
C LEU A 118 -9.29 -5.68 8.31
N ARG A 119 -9.89 -4.68 8.95
CA ARG A 119 -9.43 -4.17 10.25
C ARG A 119 -9.50 -5.21 11.35
N LEU A 120 -10.54 -6.06 11.37
CA LEU A 120 -10.65 -7.15 12.36
C LEU A 120 -9.47 -8.11 12.23
N ILE A 121 -9.13 -8.50 11.00
CA ILE A 121 -8.02 -9.42 10.72
C ILE A 121 -6.66 -8.77 11.02
N LEU A 122 -6.48 -7.48 10.67
CA LEU A 122 -5.25 -6.75 10.98
C LEU A 122 -5.01 -6.56 12.49
N ASN A 123 -6.06 -6.46 13.30
CA ASN A 123 -5.94 -6.41 14.77
C ASN A 123 -5.75 -7.79 15.41
N ASN A 124 -6.02 -8.87 14.67
CA ASN A 124 -5.91 -10.25 15.16
C ASN A 124 -5.21 -11.13 14.10
N PRO A 125 -3.99 -10.76 13.66
CA PRO A 125 -3.32 -11.51 12.61
C PRO A 125 -2.96 -12.91 13.11
N PRO A 126 -3.02 -13.95 12.26
CA PRO A 126 -2.49 -15.25 12.62
C PRO A 126 -0.98 -15.16 12.88
N GLY A 127 -0.40 -16.21 13.48
CA GLY A 127 1.05 -16.34 13.58
C GLY A 127 1.66 -16.48 12.19
N ILE A 128 2.41 -15.46 11.74
CA ILE A 128 2.99 -15.42 10.40
C ILE A 128 4.50 -15.70 10.49
N LYS A 129 4.98 -16.68 9.73
CA LYS A 129 6.41 -16.97 9.57
C LYS A 129 6.89 -16.39 8.24
N THR A 130 7.63 -15.28 8.31
CA THR A 130 8.05 -14.51 7.11
C THR A 130 9.47 -14.82 6.65
N GLY A 131 10.26 -15.52 7.46
CA GLY A 131 11.70 -15.69 7.22
C GLY A 131 12.54 -14.42 7.40
N LEU A 132 11.94 -13.25 7.65
CA LEU A 132 12.64 -11.95 7.77
C LEU A 132 13.35 -11.73 9.11
N GLY A 133 13.24 -12.66 10.06
CA GLY A 133 13.74 -12.45 11.43
C GLY A 133 12.95 -11.41 12.24
N VAL A 134 11.78 -10.98 11.76
CA VAL A 134 10.92 -10.01 12.45
C VAL A 134 10.07 -10.70 13.50
N SER A 135 9.97 -10.10 14.69
CA SER A 135 9.08 -10.61 15.73
C SER A 135 7.60 -10.48 15.35
N GLN A 136 6.79 -11.42 15.82
CA GLN A 136 5.33 -11.35 15.69
C GLN A 136 4.77 -10.03 16.24
N GLU A 137 5.31 -9.52 17.36
CA GLU A 137 4.93 -8.23 17.94
C GLU A 137 5.13 -7.06 16.95
N THR A 138 6.20 -7.09 16.15
CA THR A 138 6.44 -6.04 15.15
C THR A 138 5.47 -6.13 13.98
N ILE A 139 5.08 -7.34 13.57
CA ILE A 139 4.03 -7.57 12.57
C ILE A 139 2.69 -7.03 13.09
N GLU A 140 2.30 -7.40 14.31
CA GLU A 140 1.09 -6.92 14.96
C GLU A 140 1.08 -5.39 15.10
N ARG A 141 2.21 -4.79 15.47
CA ARG A 141 2.35 -3.33 15.54
C ARG A 141 2.14 -2.66 14.20
N TRP A 142 2.72 -3.20 13.13
CA TRP A 142 2.53 -2.68 11.78
C TRP A 142 1.05 -2.76 11.35
N TYR A 143 0.44 -3.93 11.53
CA TYR A 143 -0.97 -4.12 11.18
C TYR A 143 -1.91 -3.29 12.04
N ALA A 144 -1.62 -3.04 13.31
CA ALA A 144 -2.38 -2.12 14.15
C ALA A 144 -2.32 -0.67 13.62
N VAL A 145 -1.16 -0.23 13.11
CA VAL A 145 -1.03 1.08 12.44
C VAL A 145 -1.92 1.15 11.20
N LEU A 146 -1.93 0.09 10.39
CA LEU A 146 -2.78 0.00 9.19
C LEU A 146 -4.27 -0.06 9.54
N ALA A 147 -4.65 -0.89 10.51
CA ALA A 147 -6.03 -1.01 10.97
C ALA A 147 -6.58 0.33 11.48
N LYS A 148 -5.72 1.18 12.07
CA LYS A 148 -6.10 2.54 12.44
C LYS A 148 -6.22 3.47 11.22
N TYR A 149 -5.32 3.36 10.24
CA TYR A 149 -5.38 4.17 9.03
C TYR A 149 -6.60 3.87 8.16
N PHE A 150 -7.02 2.60 8.11
CA PHE A 150 -8.16 2.15 7.30
C PHE A 150 -9.54 2.42 7.93
N GLU A 151 -9.58 2.97 9.15
CA GLU A 151 -10.82 3.19 9.91
C GLU A 151 -11.82 4.09 9.20
N LYS A 152 -11.34 5.07 8.43
CA LYS A 152 -12.17 5.95 7.62
C LYS A 152 -11.39 6.40 6.39
N LYS A 153 -12.09 6.97 5.42
CA LYS A 153 -11.48 7.57 4.24
C LYS A 153 -10.37 8.54 4.66
N PRO A 154 -9.18 8.46 4.05
CA PRO A 154 -8.09 9.39 4.35
C PRO A 154 -8.51 10.84 4.18
N ASP A 155 -8.12 11.63 5.17
CA ASP A 155 -8.21 13.08 5.24
C ASP A 155 -6.89 13.61 5.81
N ASP A 156 -6.69 14.92 5.79
CA ASP A 156 -5.44 15.54 6.23
C ASP A 156 -5.05 15.10 7.65
N LYS A 157 -6.02 14.94 8.55
CA LYS A 157 -5.80 14.49 9.94
C LYS A 157 -5.31 13.04 10.01
N THR A 158 -5.96 12.13 9.29
CA THR A 158 -5.59 10.71 9.30
C THR A 158 -4.30 10.44 8.56
N MET A 159 -4.02 11.17 7.48
CA MET A 159 -2.73 11.13 6.80
C MET A 159 -1.60 11.58 7.72
N LYS A 160 -1.75 12.71 8.43
CA LYS A 160 -0.76 13.16 9.43
C LYS A 160 -0.53 12.11 10.51
N ALA A 161 -1.61 11.54 11.07
CA ALA A 161 -1.52 10.51 12.09
C ALA A 161 -0.80 9.25 11.58
N PHE A 162 -1.08 8.82 10.35
CA PHE A 162 -0.42 7.67 9.72
C PHE A 162 1.07 7.94 9.48
N LEU A 163 1.42 9.08 8.91
CA LEU A 163 2.82 9.49 8.70
C LEU A 163 3.60 9.60 10.02
N TRP A 164 2.97 10.10 11.08
CA TRP A 164 3.58 10.22 12.41
C TRP A 164 3.99 8.86 13.02
N LYS A 165 3.27 7.79 12.66
CA LYS A 165 3.59 6.42 13.08
C LYS A 165 4.76 5.82 12.30
N GLN A 166 5.16 6.42 11.17
CA GLN A 166 6.31 5.99 10.37
C GLN A 166 7.56 6.78 10.78
N ARG A 167 8.57 6.11 11.34
CA ARG A 167 9.73 6.76 11.99
C ARG A 167 10.40 7.83 11.13
N LYS A 168 10.62 7.54 9.84
CA LYS A 168 11.32 8.41 8.88
C LYS A 168 10.49 9.60 8.37
N LEU A 169 9.16 9.55 8.50
CA LEU A 169 8.26 10.57 7.95
C LEU A 169 7.65 11.47 9.03
N ARG A 170 7.84 11.11 10.31
CA ARG A 170 7.25 11.83 11.45
C ARG A 170 7.50 13.34 11.43
N GLY A 171 8.72 13.75 11.11
CA GLY A 171 9.10 15.18 11.08
C GLY A 171 8.59 15.95 9.87
N GLN A 172 8.04 15.28 8.87
CA GLN A 172 7.62 15.86 7.59
C GLN A 172 6.11 15.77 7.36
N SER A 173 5.33 15.31 8.36
CA SER A 173 3.92 15.00 8.16
C SER A 173 3.07 16.21 7.76
N GLU A 174 3.40 17.40 8.26
CA GLU A 174 2.69 18.64 7.92
C GLU A 174 2.94 19.01 6.45
N GLU A 175 4.21 19.14 6.07
CA GLU A 175 4.65 19.48 4.72
C GLU A 175 4.12 18.50 3.67
N LEU A 176 4.19 17.20 3.94
CA LEU A 176 3.70 16.16 3.03
C LEU A 176 2.19 16.27 2.80
N VAL A 177 1.41 16.62 3.83
CA VAL A 177 -0.05 16.77 3.70
C VAL A 177 -0.42 18.08 3.01
N ASP A 178 0.34 19.15 3.21
CA ASP A 178 0.17 20.38 2.42
C ASP A 178 0.42 20.13 0.93
N LEU A 179 1.41 19.30 0.59
CA LEU A 179 1.67 18.86 -0.78
C LEU A 179 0.53 18.00 -1.34
N VAL A 180 -0.08 17.12 -0.53
CA VAL A 180 -1.32 16.41 -0.93
C VAL A 180 -2.41 17.41 -1.29
N GLY A 181 -2.59 18.48 -0.52
CA GLY A 181 -3.55 19.55 -0.81
C GLY A 181 -3.30 20.23 -2.17
N LYS A 182 -2.04 20.50 -2.53
CA LYS A 182 -1.68 21.04 -3.86
C LYS A 182 -2.01 20.06 -4.98
N LEU A 183 -1.69 18.78 -4.80
CA LEU A 183 -1.97 17.73 -5.78
C LEU A 183 -3.48 17.49 -5.94
N ARG A 184 -4.26 17.56 -4.86
CA ARG A 184 -5.73 17.41 -4.85
C ARG A 184 -6.41 18.45 -5.74
N ASN A 185 -5.85 19.66 -5.81
CA ASN A 185 -6.35 20.75 -6.65
C ASN A 185 -5.85 20.68 -8.11
N ASN A 186 -4.97 19.74 -8.45
CA ASN A 186 -4.51 19.52 -9.81
C ASN A 186 -5.36 18.42 -10.48
N SER A 187 -6.31 18.83 -11.33
CA SER A 187 -7.24 17.91 -11.99
C SER A 187 -6.55 16.83 -12.82
N LYS A 188 -5.39 17.14 -13.44
CA LYS A 188 -4.64 16.18 -14.25
C LYS A 188 -3.97 15.12 -13.37
N VAL A 189 -3.42 15.51 -12.22
CA VAL A 189 -2.90 14.56 -11.22
C VAL A 189 -4.00 13.61 -10.77
N VAL A 190 -5.18 14.13 -10.40
CA VAL A 190 -6.32 13.33 -9.96
C VAL A 190 -6.80 12.37 -11.06
N GLU A 191 -6.86 12.82 -12.31
CA GLU A 191 -7.22 11.99 -13.46
C GLU A 191 -6.24 10.82 -13.62
N ILE A 192 -4.93 11.08 -13.60
CA ILE A 192 -3.90 10.04 -13.78
C ILE A 192 -3.92 9.05 -12.61
N LEU A 193 -4.04 9.50 -11.36
CA LEU A 193 -4.12 8.60 -10.20
C LEU A 193 -5.36 7.69 -10.27
N LYS A 194 -6.50 8.18 -10.79
CA LYS A 194 -7.67 7.33 -11.05
C LYS A 194 -7.41 6.28 -12.13
N LYS A 195 -6.70 6.66 -13.21
CA LYS A 195 -6.29 5.74 -14.28
C LYS A 195 -5.38 4.62 -13.78
N VAL A 196 -4.52 4.86 -12.77
CA VAL A 196 -3.76 3.78 -12.13
C VAL A 196 -4.71 2.70 -11.64
N CYS A 197 -5.70 3.05 -10.83
CA CYS A 197 -6.65 2.07 -10.31
C CYS A 197 -7.47 1.36 -11.41
N GLU A 198 -7.77 2.04 -12.51
CA GLU A 198 -8.48 1.47 -13.66
C GLU A 198 -7.61 0.44 -14.40
N GLU A 199 -6.33 0.75 -14.64
CA GLU A 199 -5.41 -0.02 -15.50
C GLU A 199 -4.43 -0.94 -14.73
N ILE A 200 -4.52 -0.99 -13.39
CA ILE A 200 -3.55 -1.72 -12.56
C ILE A 200 -3.58 -3.24 -12.76
N ILE A 201 -4.74 -3.85 -13.05
CA ILE A 201 -4.96 -5.28 -13.32
C ILE A 201 -5.53 -5.39 -14.72
#